data_AF-A0A1S3GYW3-F1
#
_entry.id   AF-A0A1S3GYW3-F1
#
_cell.length_a   1.000
_cell.length_b   1.000
_cell.length_c   1.000
_cell.angle_alpha   90.00
_cell.angle_beta   90.00
_cell.angle_gamma   90.00
#
_symmetry.space_group_name_H-M   'P 1'
#
loop_
_entity.id
_entity.type
_entity.pdbx_description
1 polymer ?
#
loop_
_entity_poly.entity_id
_entity_poly.type
_entity_poly.pdbx_seq_one_letter_code
_entity_poly.pdbx_strand_id
1 'polypeptide(L)'
;MDRESTSNHTGSRINNTILDDISDSSDYVVVFKGDTGKRLVQLMEENNRQQQSIINLLKALVERGASDQSDPPSPYSGKRKRGSSESLSVDKECRTALRDTYRTIIRHSSVGWNFEQSFTAPPNLAVTEAVVTEIRRKYSQDGTPKWSEPMINAACRVYYRSLRDDFKRSNEGTKDRHRERIRRNERLKRKLSRRQTALKDIDWSEEEKKKVEEILVKDFMSSDEEEDGGSYVKSLEWESETLRHYKMELDHFYVEKQNARTVNAMILPERNGGYFSLRKKPENCPSWASLSFT
;
A
#
# COMPACT_ATOMS: atom_id res chain seq x y z
N MET A 1 -3.09 -65.00 -32.58
CA MET A 1 -3.93 -65.39 -31.44
C MET A 1 -4.26 -64.11 -30.69
N ASP A 2 -5.03 -63.22 -31.31
CA ASP A 2 -6.51 -63.20 -31.39
C ASP A 2 -7.07 -62.66 -30.06
N ARG A 3 -7.43 -61.36 -30.00
CA ARG A 3 -8.69 -60.69 -30.44
C ARG A 3 -9.83 -60.86 -29.43
N GLU A 4 -10.23 -59.72 -28.85
CA GLU A 4 -11.59 -59.18 -28.66
C GLU A 4 -11.53 -58.16 -27.50
N SER A 5 -11.59 -56.83 -27.70
CA SER A 5 -12.66 -55.97 -28.23
C SER A 5 -13.91 -55.94 -27.35
N THR A 6 -14.01 -54.93 -26.47
CA THR A 6 -15.29 -54.25 -26.18
C THR A 6 -15.09 -52.74 -26.10
N SER A 7 -15.79 -52.07 -27.01
CA SER A 7 -16.04 -50.65 -27.16
C SER A 7 -17.14 -50.16 -26.20
N ASN A 8 -17.17 -48.85 -25.92
CA ASN A 8 -18.33 -47.92 -25.85
C ASN A 8 -17.91 -46.74 -24.93
N HIS A 9 -17.61 -45.53 -25.38
CA HIS A 9 -18.37 -44.52 -26.15
C HIS A 9 -19.54 -43.87 -25.38
N THR A 10 -19.23 -42.83 -24.61
CA THR A 10 -20.08 -41.67 -24.26
C THR A 10 -19.11 -40.52 -23.91
N GLY A 11 -19.01 -39.38 -24.59
CA GLY A 11 -19.95 -38.71 -25.47
C GLY A 11 -20.60 -37.53 -24.76
N SER A 12 -19.95 -36.36 -24.86
CA SER A 12 -20.58 -35.04 -24.99
C SER A 12 -21.09 -34.25 -23.77
N ARG A 13 -20.67 -32.97 -23.78
CA ARG A 13 -21.44 -31.75 -23.49
C ARG A 13 -22.01 -31.57 -22.08
N ILE A 14 -21.28 -30.78 -21.29
CA ILE A 14 -21.88 -29.91 -20.28
C ILE A 14 -21.72 -28.48 -20.81
N ASN A 15 -22.72 -28.01 -21.54
CA ASN A 15 -23.01 -26.60 -21.79
C ASN A 15 -24.48 -26.52 -22.23
N ASN A 16 -25.23 -25.63 -21.56
CA ASN A 16 -26.56 -25.11 -21.91
C ASN A 16 -27.75 -26.07 -21.82
N THR A 17 -28.39 -26.12 -20.65
CA THR A 17 -29.85 -26.33 -20.54
C THR A 17 -30.39 -25.77 -19.21
N ILE A 18 -30.42 -24.45 -19.09
CA ILE A 18 -31.29 -23.74 -18.13
C ILE A 18 -31.88 -22.57 -18.92
N LEU A 19 -32.70 -22.88 -19.93
CA LEU A 19 -33.41 -21.86 -20.72
C LEU A 19 -34.57 -22.45 -21.54
N ASP A 20 -35.23 -23.51 -21.07
CA ASP A 20 -36.45 -24.06 -21.71
C ASP A 20 -37.40 -24.66 -20.67
N ASP A 21 -37.87 -23.83 -19.72
CA ASP A 21 -39.12 -24.10 -18.98
C ASP A 21 -39.76 -22.79 -18.44
N ILE A 22 -39.54 -21.68 -19.14
CA ILE A 22 -40.33 -20.44 -18.97
C ILE A 22 -41.35 -20.38 -20.10
N SER A 23 -42.31 -21.32 -20.08
CA SER A 23 -43.48 -21.25 -20.96
C SER A 23 -44.63 -22.13 -20.47
N ASP A 24 -44.93 -22.18 -19.16
CA ASP A 24 -46.31 -22.51 -18.72
C ASP A 24 -46.58 -22.26 -17.22
N SER A 25 -46.58 -20.98 -16.80
CA SER A 25 -47.30 -20.62 -15.57
C SER A 25 -47.84 -19.20 -15.61
N SER A 26 -48.52 -18.90 -16.71
CA SER A 26 -49.55 -17.87 -16.75
C SER A 26 -50.83 -18.47 -16.17
N ASP A 27 -50.94 -18.59 -14.84
CA ASP A 27 -52.21 -18.59 -14.09
C ASP A 27 -52.00 -18.88 -12.60
N TYR A 28 -51.42 -17.92 -11.87
CA TYR A 28 -51.71 -17.74 -10.44
C TYR A 28 -51.61 -16.26 -10.08
N VAL A 29 -52.52 -15.45 -10.62
CA VAL A 29 -52.84 -14.16 -10.01
C VAL A 29 -53.70 -14.46 -8.80
N VAL A 30 -53.08 -14.62 -7.62
CA VAL A 30 -53.82 -14.57 -6.35
C VAL A 30 -54.27 -13.13 -6.17
N VAL A 31 -55.49 -12.83 -6.66
CA VAL A 31 -56.17 -11.57 -6.37
C VAL A 31 -56.55 -11.59 -4.89
N PHE A 32 -55.69 -11.05 -4.03
CA PHE A 32 -56.03 -10.74 -2.65
C PHE A 32 -57.08 -9.61 -2.64
N LYS A 33 -58.36 -9.99 -2.73
CA LYS A 33 -59.48 -9.08 -2.47
C LYS A 33 -59.57 -8.85 -0.97
N GLY A 34 -59.14 -7.67 -0.52
CA GLY A 34 -59.29 -7.22 0.86
C GLY A 34 -58.23 -6.20 1.29
N ASP A 35 -58.41 -5.61 2.47
CA ASP A 35 -57.51 -4.59 3.04
C ASP A 35 -56.04 -5.05 3.16
N THR A 36 -55.80 -6.37 3.18
CA THR A 36 -54.46 -6.97 3.19
C THR A 36 -53.71 -6.77 1.87
N GLY A 37 -54.40 -6.81 0.72
CA GLY A 37 -53.79 -6.57 -0.59
C GLY A 37 -53.37 -5.10 -0.75
N LYS A 38 -54.21 -4.17 -0.28
CA LYS A 38 -53.89 -2.74 -0.23
C LYS A 38 -52.69 -2.47 0.68
N ARG A 39 -52.62 -3.15 1.82
CA ARG A 39 -51.51 -3.03 2.78
C ARG A 39 -50.19 -3.57 2.21
N LEU A 40 -50.23 -4.64 1.43
CA LEU A 40 -49.03 -5.18 0.77
C LEU A 40 -48.52 -4.23 -0.33
N VAL A 41 -49.42 -3.68 -1.15
CA VAL A 41 -49.05 -2.66 -2.16
C VAL A 41 -48.45 -1.43 -1.49
N GLN A 42 -49.05 -0.96 -0.38
CA GLN A 42 -48.54 0.17 0.39
C GLN A 42 -47.14 -0.12 0.98
N LEU A 43 -46.91 -1.32 1.52
CA LEU A 43 -45.59 -1.74 2.01
C LEU A 43 -44.54 -1.83 0.89
N MET A 44 -44.94 -2.32 -0.29
CA MET A 44 -44.04 -2.36 -1.45
C MET A 44 -43.69 -0.96 -1.95
N GLU A 45 -44.64 -0.03 -1.97
CA GLU A 45 -44.38 1.37 -2.31
C GLU A 45 -43.49 2.05 -1.28
N GLU A 46 -43.70 1.82 0.02
CA GLU A 46 -42.85 2.35 1.09
C GLU A 46 -41.42 1.80 0.98
N ASN A 47 -41.26 0.50 0.74
CA ASN A 47 -39.96 -0.12 0.55
C ASN A 47 -39.25 0.44 -0.70
N ASN A 48 -39.98 0.63 -1.80
CA ASN A 48 -39.42 1.23 -3.01
C ASN A 48 -39.01 2.70 -2.79
N ARG A 49 -39.79 3.48 -2.03
CA ARG A 49 -39.42 4.85 -1.61
C ARG A 49 -38.18 4.86 -0.73
N GLN A 50 -38.05 3.91 0.19
CA GLN A 50 -36.87 3.76 1.04
C GLN A 50 -35.62 3.40 0.22
N GLN A 51 -35.74 2.44 -0.71
CA GLN A 51 -34.65 2.08 -1.62
C GLN A 51 -34.23 3.26 -2.49
N GLN A 52 -35.19 4.01 -3.03
CA GLN A 52 -34.88 5.20 -3.82
C GLN A 52 -34.23 6.31 -2.99
N SER A 53 -34.63 6.48 -1.73
CA SER A 53 -34.00 7.41 -0.79
C SER A 53 -32.56 7.01 -0.49
N ILE A 54 -32.28 5.73 -0.27
CA ILE A 54 -30.92 5.20 -0.07
C ILE A 54 -30.07 5.42 -1.31
N ILE A 55 -30.61 5.12 -2.51
CA ILE A 55 -29.90 5.35 -3.78
C ILE A 55 -29.57 6.84 -3.95
N ASN A 56 -30.50 7.74 -3.65
CA ASN A 56 -30.28 9.18 -3.74
C ASN A 56 -29.25 9.66 -2.71
N LEU A 57 -29.24 9.10 -1.50
CA LEU A 57 -28.24 9.39 -0.48
C LEU A 57 -26.85 8.90 -0.90
N LEU A 58 -26.75 7.69 -1.48
CA LEU A 58 -25.51 7.16 -2.04
C LEU A 58 -25.02 8.00 -3.22
N LYS A 59 -25.91 8.44 -4.12
CA LYS A 59 -25.56 9.37 -5.21
C LYS A 59 -25.06 10.71 -4.68
N ALA A 60 -25.72 11.29 -3.67
CA ALA A 60 -25.27 12.53 -3.05
C ALA A 60 -23.92 12.38 -2.31
N LEU A 61 -23.65 11.21 -1.72
CA LEU A 61 -22.34 10.89 -1.12
C LEU A 61 -21.26 10.69 -2.19
N VAL A 62 -21.60 10.07 -3.32
CA VAL A 62 -20.70 9.92 -4.46
C VAL A 62 -20.43 11.28 -5.11
N GLU A 63 -21.43 12.14 -5.28
CA GLU A 63 -21.27 13.50 -5.82
C GLU A 63 -20.46 14.39 -4.88
N ARG A 64 -20.65 14.28 -3.56
CA ARG A 64 -19.78 14.93 -2.56
C ARG A 64 -18.37 14.35 -2.50
N GLY A 65 -18.20 13.07 -2.84
CA GLY A 65 -16.89 12.41 -2.94
C GLY A 65 -16.20 12.63 -4.29
N ALA A 66 -16.95 12.96 -5.35
CA ALA A 66 -16.44 13.16 -6.70
C ALA A 66 -15.97 14.60 -6.95
N SER A 67 -16.40 15.57 -6.13
CA SER A 67 -15.87 16.94 -6.17
C SER A 67 -14.57 17.14 -5.39
N ASP A 68 -13.98 16.09 -4.79
CA ASP A 68 -12.76 16.19 -3.98
C ASP A 68 -11.71 15.11 -4.32
N GLN A 69 -11.66 14.69 -5.60
CA GLN A 69 -10.55 13.92 -6.19
C GLN A 69 -9.49 14.84 -6.85
N SER A 70 -9.30 16.05 -6.33
CA SER A 70 -7.92 16.54 -6.24
C SER A 70 -7.29 15.80 -5.07
N ASP A 71 -6.37 14.88 -5.36
CA ASP A 71 -5.45 14.36 -4.35
C ASP A 71 -5.04 15.55 -3.46
N PRO A 72 -5.36 15.55 -2.15
CA PRO A 72 -4.84 16.59 -1.29
C PRO A 72 -3.32 16.54 -1.45
N PRO A 73 -2.67 17.67 -1.80
CA PRO A 73 -1.23 17.67 -1.96
C PRO A 73 -0.67 17.11 -0.68
N SER A 74 0.07 16.00 -0.83
CA SER A 74 0.78 15.34 0.26
C SER A 74 1.41 16.45 1.12
N PRO A 75 1.07 16.57 2.42
CA PRO A 75 1.62 17.63 3.27
C PRO A 75 3.13 17.43 3.54
N TYR A 76 3.80 16.59 2.75
CA TYR A 76 5.19 16.16 2.88
C TYR A 76 6.08 16.56 1.69
N SER A 77 5.70 17.51 0.83
CA SER A 77 6.68 18.23 -0.01
C SER A 77 7.10 19.58 0.58
N GLY A 78 6.38 20.06 1.60
CA GLY A 78 6.88 21.11 2.46
C GLY A 78 8.07 20.57 3.24
N LYS A 79 9.30 20.95 2.86
CA LYS A 79 10.40 21.09 3.81
C LYS A 79 9.93 22.05 4.90
N ARG A 80 9.14 21.56 5.86
CA ARG A 80 9.00 22.23 7.15
C ARG A 80 10.42 22.23 7.67
N LYS A 81 11.07 23.40 7.59
CA LYS A 81 12.11 23.78 8.55
C LYS A 81 11.45 23.61 9.91
N ARG A 82 11.48 22.38 10.44
CA ARG A 82 11.36 22.17 11.87
C ARG A 82 12.50 23.01 12.41
N GLY A 83 12.15 24.06 13.17
CA GLY A 83 13.13 24.80 13.94
C GLY A 83 14.05 23.76 14.58
N SER A 84 15.34 23.92 14.35
CA SER A 84 16.39 23.05 14.85
C SER A 84 16.42 23.17 16.37
N SER A 85 15.41 22.67 17.08
CA SER A 85 15.64 22.14 18.41
C SER A 85 16.53 20.93 18.15
N GLU A 86 17.80 21.05 18.52
CA GLU A 86 18.82 20.01 18.48
C GLU A 86 18.22 18.69 18.99
N SER A 87 17.66 17.90 18.08
CA SER A 87 16.97 16.68 18.44
C SER A 87 18.08 15.70 18.76
N LEU A 88 18.29 15.41 20.04
CA LEU A 88 19.28 14.44 20.50
C LEU A 88 19.18 13.20 19.61
N SER A 89 20.25 12.95 18.85
CA SER A 89 20.34 11.78 17.99
C SER A 89 20.41 10.57 18.89
N VAL A 90 19.30 9.82 18.96
CA VAL A 90 19.20 8.67 19.86
C VAL A 90 20.00 7.51 19.29
N ASP A 91 21.01 7.08 20.06
CA ASP A 91 21.81 5.91 19.77
C ASP A 91 20.94 4.67 19.42
N LYS A 92 21.37 3.91 18.41
CA LYS A 92 20.68 2.70 17.95
C LYS A 92 20.64 1.63 19.05
N GLU A 93 21.72 1.50 19.82
CA GLU A 93 21.77 0.52 20.91
C GLU A 93 20.80 0.87 22.04
N CYS A 94 20.74 2.15 22.41
CA CYS A 94 19.76 2.67 23.38
C CYS A 94 18.32 2.37 22.95
N ARG A 95 17.99 2.55 21.66
CA ARG A 95 16.66 2.20 21.12
C ARG A 95 16.35 0.71 21.21
N THR A 96 17.33 -0.15 20.99
CA THR A 96 17.15 -1.61 21.10
C THR A 96 16.94 -2.01 22.56
N ALA A 97 17.82 -1.56 23.45
CA ALA A 97 17.71 -1.78 24.90
C ALA A 97 16.37 -1.33 25.46
N LEU A 98 15.88 -0.17 25.01
CA LEU A 98 14.56 0.35 25.35
C LEU A 98 13.44 -0.60 24.96
N ARG A 99 13.43 -1.08 23.70
CA ARG A 99 12.38 -1.96 23.19
C ARG A 99 12.33 -3.27 23.99
N ASP A 100 13.49 -3.85 24.25
CA ASP A 100 13.59 -5.12 24.95
C ASP A 100 13.17 -4.98 26.42
N THR A 101 13.58 -3.89 27.06
CA THR A 101 13.19 -3.58 28.44
C THR A 101 11.68 -3.32 28.55
N TYR A 102 11.11 -2.49 27.68
CA TYR A 102 9.67 -2.22 27.65
C TYR A 102 8.85 -3.49 27.42
N ARG A 103 9.25 -4.33 26.46
CA ARG A 103 8.60 -5.63 26.21
C ARG A 103 8.67 -6.55 27.42
N THR A 104 9.79 -6.56 28.14
CA THR A 104 9.96 -7.35 29.36
C THR A 104 9.02 -6.84 30.46
N ILE A 105 8.98 -5.53 30.69
CA ILE A 105 8.10 -4.93 31.71
C ILE A 105 6.64 -5.29 31.42
N ILE A 106 6.17 -5.11 30.19
CA ILE A 106 4.76 -5.41 29.84
C ILE A 106 4.42 -6.89 30.00
N ARG A 107 5.36 -7.79 29.68
CA ARG A 107 5.15 -9.23 29.88
C ARG A 107 4.93 -9.59 31.35
N HIS A 108 5.52 -8.84 32.28
CA HIS A 108 5.43 -9.12 33.72
C HIS A 108 4.38 -8.29 34.46
N SER A 109 4.19 -7.01 34.10
CA SER A 109 3.28 -6.10 34.80
C SER A 109 1.90 -6.00 34.15
N SER A 110 1.72 -6.47 32.90
CA SER A 110 0.52 -6.29 32.06
C SER A 110 0.09 -4.83 31.80
N VAL A 111 0.76 -3.85 32.43
CA VAL A 111 0.49 -2.42 32.29
C VAL A 111 1.51 -1.81 31.33
N GLY A 112 1.02 -1.43 30.14
CA GLY A 112 1.79 -0.72 29.12
C GLY A 112 1.38 0.75 29.02
N TRP A 113 1.99 1.46 28.06
CA TRP A 113 1.55 2.81 27.74
C TRP A 113 0.11 2.83 27.23
N ASN A 114 -0.70 3.77 27.74
CA ASN A 114 -2.02 4.08 27.23
C ASN A 114 -1.91 5.03 26.02
N PHE A 115 -2.23 4.53 24.83
CA PHE A 115 -2.12 5.25 23.56
C PHE A 115 -3.25 6.24 23.26
N GLU A 116 -4.33 6.19 24.06
CA GLU A 116 -5.42 7.17 24.00
C GLU A 116 -5.02 8.50 24.64
N GLN A 117 -4.06 8.47 25.57
CA GLN A 117 -3.58 9.64 26.31
C GLN A 117 -2.32 10.26 25.66
N SER A 118 -1.84 11.39 26.20
CA SER A 118 -0.57 11.98 25.79
C SER A 118 0.61 11.25 26.43
N PHE A 119 1.81 11.39 25.86
CA PHE A 119 3.04 10.80 26.44
C PHE A 119 3.33 11.32 27.86
N THR A 120 2.91 12.56 28.15
CA THR A 120 3.13 13.24 29.43
C THR A 120 2.01 12.98 30.44
N ALA A 121 1.03 12.14 30.11
CA ALA A 121 -0.02 11.79 31.07
C ALA A 121 0.56 10.97 32.24
N PRO A 122 0.07 11.15 33.48
CA PRO A 122 0.57 10.43 34.65
C PRO A 122 0.76 8.92 34.48
N PRO A 123 -0.19 8.14 33.92
CA PRO A 123 0.01 6.70 33.74
C PRO A 123 1.16 6.38 32.76
N ASN A 124 1.35 7.21 31.74
CA ASN A 124 2.43 7.02 30.76
C ASN A 124 3.80 7.43 31.31
N LEU A 125 3.83 8.44 32.19
CA LEU A 125 5.04 8.82 32.91
C LEU A 125 5.51 7.71 33.84
N ALA A 126 4.59 7.07 34.59
CA ALA A 126 4.93 5.95 35.47
C ALA A 126 5.57 4.76 34.70
N VAL A 127 5.00 4.40 33.54
CA VAL A 127 5.61 3.37 32.67
C VAL A 127 6.96 3.82 32.13
N THR A 128 7.09 5.09 31.76
CA THR A 128 8.36 5.65 31.26
C THR A 128 9.44 5.61 32.34
N GLU A 129 9.11 5.99 33.57
CA GLU A 129 10.02 5.98 34.71
C GLU A 129 10.49 4.56 35.05
N ALA A 130 9.57 3.58 35.06
CA ALA A 130 9.92 2.17 35.24
C ALA A 130 10.89 1.67 34.17
N VAL A 131 10.64 2.04 32.90
CA VAL A 131 11.51 1.68 31.77
C VAL A 131 12.88 2.35 31.88
N VAL A 132 12.94 3.65 32.19
CA VAL A 132 14.20 4.41 32.37
C VAL A 132 15.01 3.80 33.52
N THR A 133 14.37 3.51 34.64
CA THR A 133 15.00 2.91 35.82
C THR A 133 15.60 1.55 35.51
N GLU A 134 14.85 0.70 34.82
CA GLU A 134 15.30 -0.65 34.47
C GLU A 134 16.42 -0.64 33.43
N ILE A 135 16.39 0.26 32.44
CA ILE A 135 17.49 0.45 31.49
C ILE A 135 18.75 0.91 32.21
N ARG A 136 18.64 1.90 33.10
CA ARG A 136 19.80 2.35 33.89
C ARG A 136 20.34 1.22 34.75
N ARG A 137 19.49 0.44 35.41
CA ARG A 137 19.91 -0.71 36.22
C ARG A 137 20.65 -1.78 35.40
N LYS A 138 20.12 -2.14 34.22
CA LYS A 138 20.68 -3.22 33.37
C LYS A 138 21.93 -2.82 32.61
N TYR A 139 22.03 -1.56 32.20
CA TYR A 139 23.08 -1.08 31.31
C TYR A 139 24.00 -0.07 32.01
N SER A 140 24.11 -0.15 33.34
CA SER A 140 25.19 0.54 34.07
C SER A 140 26.41 -0.36 34.15
N GLN A 141 27.57 0.20 33.82
CA GLN A 141 28.87 -0.42 34.05
C GLN A 141 29.57 0.39 35.14
N ASP A 142 30.06 -0.27 36.18
CA ASP A 142 30.80 0.35 37.30
C ASP A 142 30.04 1.51 37.96
N GLY A 143 28.71 1.38 38.10
CA GLY A 143 27.84 2.40 38.70
C GLY A 143 27.54 3.60 37.79
N THR A 144 28.10 3.66 36.58
CA THR A 144 27.84 4.72 35.60
C THR A 144 26.87 4.22 34.52
N PRO A 145 25.72 4.91 34.30
CA PRO A 145 24.80 4.52 33.25
C PRO A 145 25.42 4.76 31.87
N LYS A 146 25.36 3.75 30.99
CA LYS A 146 25.87 3.83 29.61
C LYS A 146 25.27 4.99 28.81
N TRP A 147 24.03 5.35 29.10
CA TRP A 147 23.28 6.40 28.40
C TRP A 147 22.70 7.40 29.39
N SER A 148 22.74 8.68 29.02
CA SER A 148 22.16 9.75 29.82
C SER A 148 20.63 9.65 29.87
N GLU A 149 20.05 10.09 30.99
CA GLU A 149 18.61 10.07 31.18
C GLU A 149 17.82 10.88 30.12
N PRO A 150 18.28 12.07 29.67
CA PRO A 150 17.63 12.77 28.57
C PRO A 150 17.61 11.97 27.27
N MET A 151 18.66 11.19 26.98
CA MET A 151 18.72 10.36 25.77
C MET A 151 17.75 9.17 25.85
N ILE A 152 17.66 8.51 27.01
CA ILE A 152 16.69 7.43 27.21
C ILE A 152 15.26 7.99 27.11
N ASN A 153 14.98 9.15 27.72
CA ASN A 153 13.68 9.81 27.60
C ASN A 153 13.33 10.20 26.15
N ALA A 154 14.31 10.68 25.38
CA ALA A 154 14.12 10.95 23.96
C ALA A 154 13.79 9.65 23.18
N ALA A 155 14.46 8.55 23.51
CA ALA A 155 14.17 7.22 22.97
C ALA A 155 12.74 6.77 23.31
N CYS A 156 12.31 6.92 24.56
CA CYS A 156 10.96 6.61 25.02
C CYS A 156 9.91 7.39 24.23
N ARG A 157 10.09 8.70 24.02
CA ARG A 157 9.17 9.53 23.21
C ARG A 157 9.05 9.05 21.78
N VAL A 158 10.17 8.69 21.15
CA VAL A 158 10.18 8.16 19.78
C VAL A 158 9.44 6.82 19.72
N TYR A 159 9.71 5.93 20.68
CA TYR A 159 9.12 4.60 20.69
C TYR A 159 7.63 4.63 21.02
N TYR A 160 7.20 5.44 21.98
CA TYR A 160 5.79 5.70 22.27
C TYR A 160 5.03 6.14 21.03
N ARG A 161 5.55 7.12 20.28
CA ARG A 161 4.93 7.58 19.03
C ARG A 161 4.78 6.45 18.02
N SER A 162 5.83 5.63 17.84
CA SER A 162 5.77 4.47 16.94
C SER A 162 4.67 3.50 17.34
N LEU A 163 4.57 3.13 18.62
CA LEU A 163 3.55 2.22 19.12
C LEU A 163 2.14 2.81 19.03
N ARG A 164 2.00 4.12 19.31
CA ARG A 164 0.73 4.83 19.16
C ARG A 164 0.28 4.86 17.70
N ASP A 165 1.19 5.08 16.75
CA ASP A 165 0.87 5.05 15.33
C ASP A 165 0.48 3.63 14.87
N ASP A 166 1.11 2.59 15.41
CA ASP A 166 0.71 1.20 15.18
C ASP A 166 -0.67 0.88 15.78
N PHE A 167 -0.95 1.38 16.99
CA PHE A 167 -2.24 1.24 17.67
C PHE A 167 -3.35 1.91 16.86
N LYS A 168 -3.17 3.17 16.45
CA LYS A 168 -4.12 3.89 15.59
C LYS A 168 -4.40 3.16 14.28
N ARG A 169 -3.34 2.73 13.58
CA ARG A 169 -3.51 1.93 12.35
C ARG A 169 -4.26 0.63 12.57
N SER A 170 -4.07 0.00 13.74
CA SER A 170 -4.84 -1.20 14.12
C SER A 170 -6.31 -0.88 14.30
N ASN A 171 -6.62 0.18 15.04
CA ASN A 171 -7.98 0.57 15.37
C ASN A 171 -8.77 1.03 14.14
N GLU A 172 -8.10 1.73 13.22
CA GLU A 172 -8.69 2.20 11.96
C GLU A 172 -8.76 1.11 10.87
N GLY A 173 -8.24 -0.10 11.12
CA GLY A 173 -8.17 -1.16 10.10
C GLY A 173 -7.25 -0.84 8.91
N THR A 174 -6.39 0.18 9.01
CA THR A 174 -5.54 0.66 7.90
C THR A 174 -4.17 -0.02 7.83
N LYS A 175 -3.95 -1.08 8.62
CA LYS A 175 -2.68 -1.83 8.68
C LYS A 175 -2.26 -2.40 7.34
N ASP A 176 -3.16 -3.04 6.60
CA ASP A 176 -2.79 -3.72 5.35
C ASP A 176 -2.54 -2.71 4.23
N ARG A 177 -3.40 -1.69 4.09
CA ARG A 177 -3.14 -0.54 3.21
C ARG A 177 -1.80 0.13 3.50
N HIS A 178 -1.42 0.26 4.78
CA HIS A 178 -0.11 0.80 5.16
C HIS A 178 1.04 -0.12 4.73
N ARG A 179 0.91 -1.44 4.94
CA ARG A 179 1.91 -2.44 4.51
C ARG A 179 2.06 -2.45 3.00
N GLU A 180 0.97 -2.44 2.25
CA GLU A 180 0.98 -2.33 0.78
C GLU A 180 1.69 -1.06 0.32
N ARG A 181 1.36 0.09 0.93
CA ARG A 181 2.04 1.36 0.63
C ARG A 181 3.55 1.30 0.91
N ILE A 182 3.96 0.68 2.01
CA ILE A 182 5.39 0.48 2.32
C ILE A 182 6.03 -0.41 1.25
N ARG A 183 5.45 -1.57 0.95
CA ARG A 183 5.97 -2.51 -0.05
C ARG A 183 6.11 -1.85 -1.41
N ARG A 184 5.09 -1.15 -1.88
CA ARG A 184 5.10 -0.37 -3.13
C ARG A 184 6.23 0.67 -3.13
N ASN A 185 6.38 1.44 -2.05
CA ASN A 185 7.42 2.46 -1.97
C ASN A 185 8.84 1.85 -1.89
N GLU A 186 9.01 0.71 -1.23
CA GLU A 186 10.28 -0.01 -1.23
C GLU A 186 10.63 -0.57 -2.61
N ARG A 187 9.68 -1.19 -3.31
CA ARG A 187 9.88 -1.67 -4.68
C ARG A 187 10.32 -0.53 -5.59
N LEU A 188 9.64 0.61 -5.49
CA LEU A 188 9.96 1.83 -6.24
C LEU A 188 11.38 2.33 -5.95
N LYS A 189 11.78 2.37 -4.67
CA LYS A 189 13.15 2.74 -4.27
C LYS A 189 14.18 1.75 -4.81
N ARG A 190 13.92 0.44 -4.74
CA ARG A 190 14.81 -0.58 -5.30
C ARG A 190 14.94 -0.42 -6.81
N LYS A 191 13.82 -0.27 -7.53
CA LYS A 191 13.79 -0.05 -8.98
C LYS A 191 14.63 1.18 -9.37
N LEU A 192 14.43 2.29 -8.67
CA LEU A 192 15.20 3.51 -8.89
C LEU A 192 16.70 3.30 -8.61
N SER A 193 17.03 2.68 -7.48
CA SER A 193 18.42 2.40 -7.12
C SER A 193 19.12 1.53 -8.17
N ARG A 194 18.44 0.50 -8.70
CA ARG A 194 19.01 -0.37 -9.76
C ARG A 194 19.33 0.41 -11.02
N ARG A 195 18.39 1.25 -11.47
CA ARG A 195 18.58 2.09 -12.66
C ARG A 195 19.68 3.12 -12.47
N GLN A 196 19.78 3.73 -11.28
CA GLN A 196 20.87 4.64 -10.94
C GLN A 196 22.23 3.93 -10.90
N THR A 197 22.29 2.69 -10.41
CA THR A 197 23.51 1.87 -10.49
C THR A 197 23.87 1.54 -11.93
N ALA A 198 22.90 1.10 -12.74
CA ALA A 198 23.12 0.80 -14.15
C ALA A 198 23.59 2.02 -14.94
N LEU A 199 23.02 3.20 -14.70
CA LEU A 199 23.37 4.44 -15.40
C LEU A 199 24.83 4.85 -15.19
N LYS A 200 25.40 4.56 -14.01
CA LYS A 200 26.82 4.84 -13.71
C LYS A 200 27.76 3.95 -14.51
N ASP A 201 27.31 2.75 -14.80
CA ASP A 201 28.13 1.65 -15.26
C ASP A 201 27.97 1.36 -16.77
N ILE A 202 26.92 1.91 -17.39
CA ILE A 202 26.59 1.72 -18.81
C ILE A 202 27.47 2.58 -19.71
N ASP A 203 27.81 2.05 -20.87
CA ASP A 203 28.66 2.71 -21.88
C ASP A 203 27.82 3.63 -22.78
N TRP A 204 27.24 4.66 -22.17
CA TRP A 204 26.55 5.75 -22.85
C TRP A 204 27.37 7.02 -22.82
N SER A 205 27.11 7.93 -23.76
CA SER A 205 27.71 9.26 -23.72
C SER A 205 27.30 10.02 -22.45
N GLU A 206 28.15 10.94 -21.97
CA GLU A 206 27.86 11.74 -20.78
C GLU A 206 26.61 12.63 -20.97
N GLU A 207 26.32 13.03 -22.21
CA GLU A 207 25.09 13.76 -22.55
C GLU A 207 23.83 12.90 -22.35
N GLU A 208 23.87 11.65 -22.81
CA GLU A 208 22.78 10.67 -22.61
C GLU A 208 22.61 10.33 -21.13
N LYS A 209 23.71 10.13 -20.41
CA LYS A 209 23.66 9.88 -18.96
C LYS A 209 23.00 11.03 -18.22
N LYS A 210 23.41 12.27 -18.49
CA LYS A 210 22.83 13.47 -17.86
C LYS A 210 21.34 13.62 -18.20
N LYS A 211 20.98 13.38 -19.47
CA LYS A 211 19.58 13.41 -19.93
C LYS A 211 18.72 12.39 -19.17
N VAL A 212 19.21 11.16 -18.99
CA VAL A 212 18.48 10.11 -18.27
C VAL A 212 18.54 10.31 -16.75
N GLU A 213 19.60 10.92 -16.21
CA GLU A 213 19.70 11.20 -14.77
C GLU A 213 18.59 12.14 -14.28
N GLU A 214 18.24 13.16 -15.07
CA GLU A 214 17.19 14.15 -14.75
C GLU A 214 15.82 13.51 -14.43
N ILE A 215 15.51 12.41 -15.11
CA ILE A 215 14.24 11.69 -15.00
C ILE A 215 14.32 10.46 -14.10
N LEU A 216 15.49 10.09 -13.56
CA LEU A 216 15.64 9.00 -12.59
C LEU A 216 15.22 9.46 -11.18
N VAL A 217 13.99 9.95 -11.09
CA VAL A 217 13.31 10.30 -9.85
C VAL A 217 11.97 9.57 -9.74
N LYS A 218 11.42 9.55 -8.52
CA LYS A 218 10.22 8.78 -8.15
C LYS A 218 9.03 9.01 -9.09
N ASP A 219 8.87 10.24 -9.56
CA ASP A 219 7.68 10.65 -10.32
C ASP A 219 7.63 10.06 -11.73
N PHE A 220 8.79 9.78 -12.34
CA PHE A 220 8.89 9.15 -13.66
C PHE A 220 9.01 7.63 -13.62
N MET A 221 9.05 7.02 -12.44
CA MET A 221 9.10 5.56 -12.32
C MET A 221 7.72 4.95 -12.56
N SER A 222 7.67 3.86 -13.32
CA SER A 222 6.41 3.17 -13.64
C SER A 222 5.69 2.67 -12.39
N SER A 223 4.36 2.66 -12.43
CA SER A 223 3.54 2.17 -11.33
C SER A 223 3.63 0.64 -11.28
N ASP A 224 4.25 0.10 -10.23
CA ASP A 224 4.05 -1.31 -9.86
C ASP A 224 2.68 -1.40 -9.18
N GLU A 225 1.63 -1.57 -9.98
CA GLU A 225 0.30 -1.97 -9.51
C GLU A 225 0.31 -3.51 -9.42
N GLU A 226 0.22 -4.07 -8.21
CA GLU A 226 -0.03 -5.50 -8.05
C GLU A 226 -1.54 -5.72 -8.18
N GLU A 227 -1.93 -6.65 -9.05
CA GLU A 227 -3.26 -7.26 -9.09
C GLU A 227 -3.07 -8.73 -8.67
N ASP A 228 -4.01 -9.29 -7.91
CA ASP A 228 -3.90 -10.61 -7.31
C ASP A 228 -3.48 -11.67 -8.35
N GLY A 229 -2.27 -12.21 -8.22
CA GLY A 229 -1.72 -13.25 -9.10
C GLY A 229 -0.43 -12.89 -9.86
N GLY A 230 0.03 -11.64 -9.84
CA GLY A 230 1.27 -11.27 -10.54
C GLY A 230 1.80 -9.86 -10.29
N SER A 231 3.09 -9.67 -10.58
CA SER A 231 3.72 -8.35 -10.61
C SER A 231 3.57 -7.76 -12.02
N TYR A 232 2.57 -6.92 -12.25
CA TYR A 232 2.39 -6.24 -13.54
C TYR A 232 2.86 -4.79 -13.48
N VAL A 233 3.60 -4.36 -14.48
CA VAL A 233 3.92 -2.94 -14.68
C VAL A 233 2.94 -2.38 -15.70
N LYS A 234 2.05 -1.47 -15.26
CA LYS A 234 1.21 -0.69 -16.17
C LYS A 234 2.05 0.37 -16.87
N SER A 235 1.83 0.51 -18.18
CA SER A 235 2.49 1.56 -18.96
C SER A 235 1.91 2.94 -18.59
N LEU A 236 2.74 3.98 -18.59
CA LEU A 236 2.28 5.35 -18.37
C LEU A 236 1.78 5.91 -19.71
N GLU A 237 0.56 6.42 -19.78
CA GLU A 237 -0.01 6.93 -21.04
C GLU A 237 0.78 8.09 -21.61
N TRP A 238 1.35 8.92 -20.75
CA TRP A 238 2.12 10.09 -21.17
C TRP A 238 3.59 9.77 -21.45
N GLU A 239 4.09 8.56 -21.15
CA GLU A 239 5.51 8.22 -21.29
C GLU A 239 5.89 8.05 -22.77
N SER A 240 6.95 8.75 -23.21
CA SER A 240 7.45 8.59 -24.57
C SER A 240 8.09 7.22 -24.80
N GLU A 241 8.09 6.76 -26.05
CA GLU A 241 8.77 5.52 -26.43
C GLU A 241 10.28 5.59 -26.15
N THR A 242 10.89 6.76 -26.34
CA THR A 242 12.31 7.00 -26.04
C THR A 242 12.61 6.83 -24.55
N LEU A 243 11.78 7.39 -23.67
CA LEU A 243 11.89 7.21 -22.23
C LEU A 243 11.74 5.74 -21.82
N ARG A 244 10.76 5.06 -22.44
CA ARG A 244 10.50 3.64 -22.22
C ARG A 244 11.73 2.79 -22.60
N HIS A 245 12.36 3.13 -23.73
CA HIS A 245 13.55 2.45 -24.25
C HIS A 245 14.74 2.57 -23.28
N TYR A 246 15.12 3.79 -22.87
CA TYR A 246 16.22 3.98 -21.92
C TYR A 246 15.98 3.23 -20.59
N LYS A 247 14.74 3.22 -20.09
CA LYS A 247 14.42 2.45 -18.88
C LYS A 247 14.60 0.95 -19.08
N MET A 248 14.24 0.42 -20.26
CA MET A 248 14.44 -0.99 -20.59
C MET A 248 15.91 -1.35 -20.70
N GLU A 249 16.71 -0.53 -21.36
CA GLU A 249 18.15 -0.75 -21.48
C GLU A 249 18.85 -0.74 -20.12
N LEU A 250 18.50 0.20 -19.24
CA LEU A 250 19.03 0.21 -17.86
C LEU A 250 18.62 -1.03 -17.06
N ASP A 251 17.36 -1.47 -17.21
CA ASP A 251 16.87 -2.67 -16.52
C ASP A 251 17.60 -3.93 -17.06
N HIS A 252 17.82 -4.02 -18.37
CA HIS A 252 18.53 -5.12 -19.03
C HIS A 252 20.00 -5.17 -18.60
N PHE A 253 20.70 -4.05 -18.74
CA PHE A 253 22.11 -3.92 -18.39
C PHE A 253 22.37 -4.26 -16.92
N TYR A 254 21.46 -3.83 -16.02
CA TYR A 254 21.56 -4.19 -14.61
C TYR A 254 21.52 -5.70 -14.41
N VAL A 255 20.56 -6.39 -15.06
CA VAL A 255 20.35 -7.84 -14.96
C VAL A 255 21.54 -8.61 -15.54
N GLU A 256 22.06 -8.19 -16.70
CA GLU A 256 23.24 -8.82 -17.32
C GLU A 256 24.48 -8.77 -16.42
N LYS A 257 24.66 -7.68 -15.67
CA LYS A 257 25.77 -7.55 -14.72
C LYS A 257 25.57 -8.32 -13.41
N GLN A 258 24.36 -8.80 -13.11
CA GLN A 258 24.12 -9.56 -11.89
C GLN A 258 24.50 -11.05 -12.06
N ASN A 259 24.94 -11.67 -10.96
CA ASN A 259 25.13 -13.11 -10.95
C ASN A 259 23.77 -13.85 -11.02
N ALA A 260 23.79 -15.09 -11.51
CA ALA A 260 22.58 -15.91 -11.69
C ALA A 260 21.76 -16.09 -10.40
N ARG A 261 22.41 -16.13 -9.23
CA ARG A 261 21.73 -16.24 -7.93
C ARG A 261 20.90 -14.99 -7.62
N THR A 262 21.45 -13.80 -7.89
CA THR A 262 20.76 -12.52 -7.72
C THR A 262 19.62 -12.39 -8.72
N VAL A 263 19.84 -12.77 -9.99
CA VAL A 263 18.81 -12.74 -11.03
C VAL A 263 17.63 -13.66 -10.67
N ASN A 264 17.88 -14.91 -10.27
CA ASN A 264 16.84 -15.85 -9.87
C ASN A 264 16.04 -15.41 -8.63
N ALA A 265 16.65 -14.60 -7.76
CA ALA A 265 15.98 -14.02 -6.59
C ALA A 265 15.21 -12.73 -6.92
N MET A 266 15.42 -12.14 -8.11
CA MET A 266 14.72 -10.94 -8.55
C MET A 266 13.41 -11.31 -9.24
N ILE A 267 12.30 -10.94 -8.62
CA ILE A 267 11.01 -10.90 -9.31
C ILE A 267 11.04 -9.66 -10.20
N LEU A 268 11.32 -9.86 -11.49
CA LEU A 268 11.12 -8.84 -12.52
C LEU A 268 9.63 -8.83 -12.88
N PRO A 269 8.93 -7.70 -12.69
CA PRO A 269 7.54 -7.60 -13.10
C PRO A 269 7.41 -7.80 -14.61
N GLU A 270 6.41 -8.55 -15.04
CA GLU A 270 6.04 -8.59 -16.46
C GLU A 270 5.37 -7.27 -16.83
N ARG A 271 5.78 -6.68 -17.95
CA ARG A 271 5.12 -5.48 -18.48
C ARG A 271 3.87 -5.93 -19.22
N ASN A 272 2.70 -5.66 -18.65
CA ASN A 272 1.44 -5.94 -19.34
C ASN A 272 1.13 -4.77 -20.28
N GLY A 273 1.25 -5.02 -21.59
CA GLY A 273 0.97 -4.04 -22.64
C GLY A 273 -0.51 -3.65 -22.76
N GLY A 274 -1.43 -4.34 -22.07
CA GLY A 274 -2.87 -4.08 -22.17
C GLY A 274 -3.44 -3.05 -21.20
N TYR A 275 -2.69 -2.63 -20.17
CA TYR A 275 -3.21 -1.73 -19.13
C TYR A 275 -2.34 -0.49 -18.91
N PHE A 276 -3.00 0.66 -18.90
CA PHE A 276 -2.38 1.96 -18.65
C PHE A 276 -2.56 2.41 -17.20
N SER A 277 -1.57 3.16 -16.70
CA SER A 277 -1.58 3.79 -15.39
C SER A 277 -2.19 5.19 -15.48
N LEU A 278 -3.17 5.48 -14.60
CA LEU A 278 -3.85 6.78 -14.48
C LEU A 278 -2.98 7.91 -13.89
N ARG A 279 -1.69 7.64 -13.60
CA ARG A 279 -0.78 8.66 -13.06
C ARG A 279 -0.58 9.78 -14.07
N LYS A 280 -0.87 11.01 -13.65
CA LYS A 280 -0.68 12.23 -14.44
C LYS A 280 0.79 12.49 -14.75
N LYS A 281 1.03 13.21 -15.85
CA LYS A 281 2.34 13.72 -16.24
C LYS A 281 2.89 14.65 -15.14
N PRO A 282 4.15 14.48 -14.68
CA PRO A 282 4.79 15.43 -13.77
C PRO A 282 4.93 16.82 -14.41
N GLU A 283 4.78 17.88 -13.62
CA GLU A 283 4.88 19.28 -14.11
C GLU A 283 6.21 19.57 -14.80
N ASN A 284 7.31 19.04 -14.26
CA ASN A 284 8.67 19.23 -14.78
C ASN A 284 9.09 18.12 -15.76
N CYS A 285 8.16 17.52 -16.49
CA CYS A 285 8.49 16.44 -17.44
C CYS A 285 9.14 17.01 -18.71
N PRO A 286 10.38 16.61 -19.05
CA PRO A 286 11.03 17.02 -20.29
C PRO A 286 10.19 16.64 -21.51
N SER A 287 10.23 17.46 -22.57
CA SER A 287 9.46 17.24 -23.80
C SER A 287 9.75 15.88 -24.45
N TRP A 288 11.03 15.48 -24.46
CA TRP A 288 11.47 14.19 -25.01
C TRP A 288 10.95 12.98 -24.22
N ALA A 289 10.59 13.17 -22.94
CA ALA A 289 10.16 12.12 -22.03
C ALA A 289 8.63 11.92 -22.02
N SER A 290 7.88 12.85 -22.63
CA SER A 290 6.43 12.73 -22.76
C SER A 290 6.00 12.54 -24.21
N LEU A 291 4.89 11.83 -24.44
CA LEU A 291 4.19 11.91 -25.72
C LEU A 291 3.75 13.35 -25.94
N SER A 292 4.21 13.94 -27.04
CA SER A 292 3.62 15.15 -27.60
C SER A 292 2.25 14.77 -28.14
N PHE A 293 1.19 15.10 -27.40
CA PHE A 293 -0.15 15.15 -27.97
C PHE A 293 -0.14 16.24 -29.04
N THR A 294 -0.15 15.84 -30.31
CA THR A 294 -0.58 16.67 -31.43
C THR A 294 -2.10 16.73 -31.45
#